data_AF-A0A212EXW9-F1
#
_entry.id   AF-A0A212EXW9-F1
#
_cell.length_a   1.000
_cell.length_b   1.000
_cell.length_c   1.000
_cell.angle_alpha   90.00
_cell.angle_beta   90.00
_cell.angle_gamma   90.00
#
_symmetry.space_group_name_H-M   'P 1'
#
loop_
_entity.id
_entity.type
_entity.pdbx_description
1 polymer ?
#
loop_
_entity_poly.entity_id
_entity_poly.type
_entity_poly.pdbx_seq_one_letter_code
_entity_poly.pdbx_strand_id
1 'polypeptide(L)'
;MRPNDTVKCLSHLTRHKLSTAEAKVIWSNIVDYYNDTQNIPDDVLKELHWVSTVVTPEEFSNLTLSNIEVISTLGIDYGLSMDQLDAIADRVREDFGGKQPEDYTSYDLIGLRQILCAFNASEINRIHPKAYKEAANVIGNLKNCDYEVLKAFAALAIKKAAFGPPRFWTSGTLKIVGAVANFFPKESVNFKKLNNDGTK
;
A
#
# COMPACT_ATOMS: atom_id res chain seq x y z
N MET A 1 18.79 18.83 21.51
CA MET A 1 19.09 18.02 20.31
C MET A 1 18.73 18.86 19.10
N ARG A 2 19.56 18.95 18.05
CA ARG A 2 19.17 19.71 16.85
C ARG A 2 18.13 18.91 16.06
N PRO A 3 17.21 19.55 15.32
CA PRO A 3 16.17 18.84 14.54
C PRO A 3 16.72 17.71 13.66
N ASN A 4 17.84 17.96 12.96
CA ASN A 4 18.50 16.94 12.12
C ASN A 4 19.10 15.76 12.90
N ASP A 5 19.48 15.95 14.16
CA ASP A 5 19.99 14.85 14.98
C ASP A 5 18.82 13.94 15.43
N THR A 6 17.63 14.52 15.65
CA THR A 6 16.40 13.81 15.99
C THR A 6 15.90 12.92 14.86
N VAL A 7 15.81 13.45 13.63
CA VAL A 7 15.37 12.67 12.45
C VAL A 7 16.30 11.49 12.20
N LYS A 8 17.62 11.69 12.29
CA LYS A 8 18.59 10.59 12.16
C LYS A 8 18.40 9.52 13.23
N CYS A 9 18.18 9.92 14.48
CA CYS A 9 17.92 8.98 15.56
C CYS A 9 16.66 8.15 15.30
N LEU A 10 15.55 8.81 14.93
CA LEU A 10 14.30 8.15 14.57
C LEU A 10 14.51 7.15 13.44
N SER A 11 15.22 7.55 12.38
CA SER A 11 15.51 6.68 11.23
C SER A 11 16.21 5.38 11.61
N HIS A 12 16.97 5.33 12.70
CA HIS A 12 17.59 4.11 13.19
C HIS A 12 16.69 3.32 14.14
N LEU A 13 15.99 4.00 15.04
CA LEU A 13 15.19 3.38 16.09
C LEU A 13 13.92 2.72 15.56
N THR A 14 13.23 3.36 14.63
CA THR A 14 11.86 2.98 14.25
C THR A 14 11.81 1.91 13.15
N ARG A 15 12.94 1.63 12.47
CA ARG A 15 13.04 0.63 11.37
C ARG A 15 12.87 -0.81 11.84
N HIS A 16 13.24 -1.08 13.08
CA HIS A 16 13.08 -2.39 13.69
C HIS A 16 11.74 -2.50 14.39
N LYS A 17 11.22 -3.72 14.48
CA LYS A 17 9.94 -3.97 15.15
C LYS A 17 10.01 -3.51 16.60
N LEU A 18 9.16 -2.54 16.95
CA LEU A 18 9.01 -2.01 18.30
C LEU A 18 7.90 -2.77 19.05
N SER A 19 8.01 -2.83 20.37
CA SER A 19 6.86 -3.15 21.21
C SER A 19 5.83 -2.01 21.17
N THR A 20 4.57 -2.32 21.45
CA THR A 20 3.51 -1.30 21.54
C THR A 20 3.83 -0.20 22.55
N ALA A 21 4.51 -0.54 23.66
CA ALA A 21 4.89 0.45 24.68
C ALA A 21 5.97 1.41 24.16
N GLU A 22 7.02 0.89 23.51
CA GLU A 22 8.08 1.72 22.92
C GLU A 22 7.54 2.62 21.81
N ALA A 23 6.72 2.06 20.92
CA ALA A 23 6.10 2.83 19.84
C ALA A 23 5.21 3.96 20.37
N LYS A 24 4.41 3.71 21.43
CA LYS A 24 3.58 4.74 22.07
C LYS A 24 4.40 5.86 22.71
N VAL A 25 5.48 5.52 23.41
CA VAL A 25 6.37 6.52 24.02
C VAL A 25 7.00 7.40 22.93
N ILE A 26 7.49 6.80 21.84
CA ILE A 26 8.08 7.55 20.73
C ILE A 26 7.04 8.46 20.07
N TRP A 27 5.84 7.92 19.78
CA TRP A 27 4.77 8.69 19.16
C TRP A 27 4.33 9.88 20.03
N SER A 28 4.07 9.66 21.32
CA SER A 28 3.72 10.74 22.27
C SER A 28 4.79 11.83 22.28
N ASN A 29 6.07 11.45 22.37
CA ASN A 29 7.17 12.43 22.36
C ASN A 29 7.26 13.23 21.05
N ILE A 30 6.93 12.62 19.90
CA ILE A 30 6.87 13.32 18.61
C ILE A 30 5.73 14.34 18.64
N VAL A 31 4.52 13.91 19.00
CA VAL A 31 3.34 14.78 19.04
C VAL A 31 3.54 15.93 20.03
N ASP A 32 4.05 15.65 21.24
CA ASP A 32 4.34 16.66 22.26
C ASP A 32 5.39 17.68 21.77
N TYR A 33 6.42 17.23 21.05
CA TYR A 33 7.46 18.11 20.52
C TYR A 33 6.93 19.08 19.45
N TYR A 34 6.00 18.64 18.61
CA TYR A 34 5.40 19.45 17.55
C TYR A 34 4.07 20.12 17.97
N ASN A 35 3.61 19.92 19.20
CA ASN A 35 2.37 20.42 19.80
C ASN A 35 1.05 19.99 19.11
N ASP A 36 1.11 19.30 17.98
CA ASP A 36 -0.03 18.67 17.30
C ASP A 36 0.48 17.75 16.17
N THR A 37 -0.31 16.74 15.80
CA THR A 37 -0.11 15.91 14.61
C THR A 37 0.02 16.69 13.30
N GLN A 38 -0.75 17.78 13.13
CA GLN A 38 -0.74 18.61 11.93
C GLN A 38 0.58 19.37 11.73
N ASN A 39 1.36 19.54 12.79
CA ASN A 39 2.61 20.28 12.78
C ASN A 39 3.84 19.39 12.54
N ILE A 40 3.66 18.07 12.45
CA ILE A 40 4.76 17.13 12.26
C ILE A 40 5.25 17.22 10.80
N PRO A 41 6.52 17.57 10.55
CA PRO A 41 7.02 17.69 9.18
C PRO A 41 7.26 16.34 8.50
N ASP A 42 7.18 16.34 7.17
CA ASP A 42 7.34 15.14 6.33
C ASP A 42 8.63 14.35 6.59
N ASP A 43 9.73 15.04 6.90
CA ASP A 43 11.02 14.42 7.17
C ASP A 43 11.02 13.61 8.49
N VAL A 44 10.09 13.89 9.40
CA VAL A 44 9.80 13.08 10.57
C VAL A 44 8.79 11.99 10.22
N LEU A 45 7.71 12.33 9.53
CA LEU A 45 6.65 11.37 9.18
C LEU A 45 7.18 10.17 8.37
N LYS A 46 8.12 10.41 7.46
CA LYS A 46 8.73 9.34 6.65
C LYS A 46 9.58 8.36 7.46
N GLU A 47 9.98 8.74 8.69
CA GLU A 47 10.75 7.91 9.61
C GLU A 47 9.86 7.23 10.67
N LEU A 48 8.52 7.26 10.55
CA LEU A 48 7.64 6.62 11.55
C LEU A 48 7.77 5.10 11.58
N HIS A 49 7.85 4.43 10.43
CA HIS A 49 8.02 2.97 10.34
C HIS A 49 7.12 2.19 11.32
N TRP A 50 7.68 1.42 12.26
CA TRP A 50 6.91 0.64 13.24
C TRP A 50 6.15 1.48 14.28
N VAL A 51 6.48 2.77 14.43
CA VAL A 51 5.70 3.71 15.27
C VAL A 51 4.29 3.89 14.70
N SER A 52 4.13 3.79 13.38
CA SER A 52 2.82 3.92 12.71
C SER A 52 1.76 2.95 13.25
N THR A 53 2.18 1.82 13.85
CA THR A 53 1.26 0.81 14.41
C THR A 53 0.42 1.30 15.59
N VAL A 54 0.87 2.35 16.29
CA VAL A 54 0.17 2.90 17.46
C VAL A 54 -0.53 4.22 17.20
N VAL A 55 -0.36 4.80 16.01
CA VAL A 55 -1.03 6.03 15.58
C VAL A 55 -2.50 5.71 15.35
N THR A 56 -3.41 6.46 15.96
CA THR A 56 -4.84 6.19 15.83
C THR A 56 -5.38 6.64 14.47
N PRO A 57 -6.55 6.10 14.02
CA PRO A 57 -7.20 6.59 12.81
C PRO A 57 -7.47 8.10 12.84
N GLU A 58 -7.88 8.65 13.99
CA GLU A 58 -8.11 10.09 14.17
C GLU A 58 -6.82 10.91 13.97
N GLU A 59 -5.70 10.45 14.53
CA GLU A 59 -4.40 11.09 14.33
C GLU A 59 -3.93 10.99 12.87
N PHE A 60 -4.15 9.86 12.20
CA PHE A 60 -3.87 9.74 10.75
C PHE A 60 -4.71 10.71 9.93
N SER A 61 -6.00 10.87 10.24
CA SER A 61 -6.89 11.83 9.58
C SER A 61 -6.47 13.29 9.77
N ASN A 62 -5.64 13.58 10.78
CA ASN A 62 -5.09 14.91 10.99
C ASN A 62 -3.74 15.14 10.27
N LEU A 63 -3.14 14.12 9.66
CA LEU A 63 -1.90 14.28 8.90
C LEU A 63 -2.18 14.84 7.50
N THR A 64 -1.26 15.67 6.99
CA THR A 64 -1.24 16.03 5.57
C THR A 64 -0.35 15.05 4.80
N LEU A 65 -0.90 14.32 3.83
CA LEU A 65 -0.20 13.29 3.06
C LEU A 65 0.02 13.69 1.59
N SER A 66 0.72 14.79 1.35
CA SER A 66 1.07 15.23 -0.02
C SER A 66 2.36 14.62 -0.56
N ASN A 67 3.21 14.06 0.31
CA ASN A 67 4.54 13.59 -0.03
C ASN A 67 4.60 12.06 -0.20
N ILE A 68 4.99 11.63 -1.40
CA ILE A 68 5.08 10.21 -1.75
C ILE A 68 6.08 9.42 -0.91
N GLU A 69 7.13 10.04 -0.35
CA GLU A 69 8.04 9.34 0.56
C GLU A 69 7.33 8.94 1.86
N VAL A 70 6.50 9.83 2.42
CA VAL A 70 5.70 9.57 3.61
C VAL A 70 4.66 8.48 3.32
N ILE A 71 3.90 8.63 2.23
CA ILE A 71 2.90 7.64 1.79
C ILE A 71 3.57 6.27 1.59
N SER A 72 4.74 6.23 0.96
CA SER A 72 5.47 4.97 0.70
C SER A 72 5.93 4.28 1.97
N THR A 73 6.31 5.03 3.01
CA THR A 73 6.60 4.46 4.33
C THR A 73 5.34 3.87 4.95
N LEU A 74 4.23 4.62 4.95
CA LEU A 74 2.96 4.15 5.53
C LEU A 74 2.34 2.97 4.78
N GLY A 75 2.61 2.82 3.48
CA GLY A 75 2.17 1.69 2.67
C GLY A 75 2.87 0.36 2.98
N ILE A 76 3.97 0.36 3.73
CA ILE A 76 4.63 -0.89 4.14
C ILE A 76 3.71 -1.69 5.08
N ASP A 77 3.76 -3.01 4.95
CA ASP A 77 3.00 -3.94 5.79
C ASP A 77 3.55 -4.02 7.22
N TYR A 78 3.23 -3.01 8.04
CA TYR A 78 3.48 -2.99 9.48
C TYR A 78 2.37 -3.67 10.30
N GLY A 79 1.31 -4.16 9.63
CA GLY A 79 0.13 -4.72 10.28
C GLY A 79 -0.81 -3.66 10.84
N LEU A 80 -0.99 -2.54 10.13
CA LEU A 80 -2.01 -1.53 10.46
C LEU A 80 -3.41 -2.14 10.34
N SER A 81 -4.35 -1.68 11.17
CA SER A 81 -5.76 -2.05 11.08
C SER A 81 -6.41 -1.45 9.83
N MET A 82 -7.56 -1.99 9.42
CA MET A 82 -8.30 -1.39 8.31
C MET A 82 -8.75 0.04 8.61
N ASP A 83 -9.20 0.34 9.84
CA ASP A 83 -9.56 1.71 10.22
C ASP A 83 -8.38 2.70 10.07
N GLN A 84 -7.14 2.25 10.38
CA GLN A 84 -5.94 3.06 10.16
C GLN A 84 -5.65 3.24 8.67
N LEU A 85 -5.76 2.17 7.87
CA LEU A 85 -5.55 2.24 6.42
C LEU A 85 -6.60 3.09 5.72
N ASP A 86 -7.86 3.06 6.17
CA ASP A 86 -8.96 3.88 5.66
C ASP A 86 -8.68 5.37 5.91
N ALA A 87 -8.30 5.74 7.14
CA ALA A 87 -7.90 7.11 7.46
C ALA A 87 -6.73 7.60 6.59
N ILE A 88 -5.71 6.76 6.40
CA ILE A 88 -4.57 7.08 5.51
C ILE A 88 -5.02 7.22 4.06
N ALA A 89 -5.88 6.31 3.57
CA ALA A 89 -6.37 6.34 2.20
C ALA A 89 -7.22 7.59 1.92
N ASP A 90 -8.04 8.03 2.87
CA ASP A 90 -8.80 9.27 2.78
C ASP A 90 -7.87 10.48 2.64
N ARG A 91 -6.83 10.57 3.48
CA ARG A 91 -5.82 11.63 3.36
C ARG A 91 -5.05 11.57 2.05
N VAL A 92 -4.73 10.39 1.54
CA VAL A 92 -4.13 10.24 0.19
C VAL A 92 -5.07 10.79 -0.88
N ARG A 93 -6.37 10.47 -0.85
CA ARG A 93 -7.34 10.96 -1.84
C ARG A 93 -7.47 12.49 -1.81
N GLU A 94 -7.37 13.08 -0.61
CA GLU A 94 -7.51 14.53 -0.40
C GLU A 94 -6.23 15.30 -0.76
N ASP A 95 -5.08 14.81 -0.31
CA ASP A 95 -3.82 15.59 -0.30
C ASP A 95 -2.86 15.22 -1.43
N PHE A 96 -2.99 14.03 -2.04
CA PHE A 96 -1.99 13.51 -2.97
C PHE A 96 -2.13 14.09 -4.39
N GLY A 97 -1.88 15.40 -4.50
CA GLY A 97 -1.77 16.13 -5.76
C GLY A 97 -3.05 16.18 -6.60
N GLY A 98 -4.21 15.91 -6.00
CA GLY A 98 -5.50 15.84 -6.70
C GLY A 98 -5.61 14.67 -7.69
N LYS A 99 -4.69 13.70 -7.63
CA LYS A 99 -4.69 12.54 -8.53
C LYS A 99 -5.95 11.70 -8.32
N GLN A 100 -6.55 11.28 -9.41
CA GLN A 100 -7.58 10.26 -9.40
C GLN A 100 -6.97 8.87 -9.65
N PRO A 101 -7.70 7.78 -9.37
CA PRO A 101 -7.19 6.43 -9.65
C PRO A 101 -6.68 6.19 -11.08
N GLU A 102 -7.28 6.85 -12.08
CA GLU A 102 -6.82 6.82 -13.47
C GLU A 102 -5.43 7.43 -13.68
N ASP A 103 -5.07 8.41 -12.85
CA ASP A 103 -3.82 9.17 -12.93
C ASP A 103 -2.66 8.49 -12.19
N TYR A 104 -2.95 7.46 -11.38
CA TYR A 104 -1.91 6.75 -10.64
C TYR A 104 -0.94 6.04 -11.59
N THR A 105 0.33 6.43 -11.45
CA THR A 105 1.45 5.79 -12.11
C THR A 105 1.83 4.49 -11.38
N SER A 106 2.67 3.67 -12.01
CA SER A 106 3.22 2.49 -11.34
C SER A 106 4.04 2.85 -10.10
N TYR A 107 4.72 3.99 -10.10
CA TYR A 107 5.43 4.51 -8.92
C TYR A 107 4.48 4.83 -7.77
N ASP A 108 3.34 5.47 -8.06
CA ASP A 108 2.32 5.77 -7.05
C ASP A 108 1.76 4.49 -6.43
N LEU A 109 1.39 3.52 -7.26
CA LEU A 109 0.86 2.22 -6.79
C LEU A 109 1.88 1.43 -5.96
N ILE A 110 3.17 1.50 -6.33
CA ILE A 110 4.28 0.89 -5.59
C ILE A 110 4.52 1.61 -4.26
N GLY A 111 4.19 2.90 -4.14
CA GLY A 111 4.21 3.64 -2.88
C GLY A 111 3.03 3.27 -1.99
N LEU A 112 1.80 3.29 -2.54
CA LEU A 112 0.57 3.07 -1.79
C LEU A 112 0.51 1.68 -1.13
N ARG A 113 0.91 0.61 -1.84
CA ARG A 113 1.03 -0.76 -1.27
C ARG A 113 -0.19 -1.15 -0.42
N GLN A 114 -0.03 -1.41 0.88
CA GLN A 114 -1.11 -1.87 1.77
C GLN A 114 -2.24 -0.84 1.91
N ILE A 115 -1.99 0.45 1.66
CA ILE A 115 -3.04 1.48 1.61
C ILE A 115 -4.06 1.14 0.50
N LEU A 116 -3.64 0.47 -0.58
CA LEU A 116 -4.55 0.02 -1.63
C LEU A 116 -5.62 -0.97 -1.15
N CYS A 117 -5.44 -1.64 0.01
CA CYS A 117 -6.48 -2.49 0.59
C CYS A 117 -7.70 -1.69 1.08
N ALA A 118 -7.52 -0.39 1.40
CA ALA A 118 -8.56 0.55 1.83
C ALA A 118 -9.26 1.26 0.66
N PHE A 119 -8.89 0.93 -0.58
CA PHE A 119 -9.58 1.41 -1.76
C PHE A 119 -10.77 0.52 -2.04
N ASN A 120 -11.87 1.09 -2.50
CA ASN A 120 -13.02 0.29 -2.90
C ASN A 120 -12.84 -0.27 -4.33
N ALA A 121 -13.61 -1.31 -4.66
CA ALA A 121 -13.51 -1.98 -5.96
C ALA A 121 -13.74 -1.03 -7.16
N SER A 122 -14.57 0.01 -7.02
CA SER A 122 -14.82 0.97 -8.11
C SER A 122 -13.59 1.85 -8.38
N GLU A 123 -12.87 2.25 -7.33
CA GLU A 123 -11.61 2.98 -7.45
C GLU A 123 -10.52 2.11 -8.07
N ILE A 124 -10.39 0.87 -7.62
CA ILE A 124 -9.40 -0.05 -8.20
C ILE A 124 -9.66 -0.26 -9.69
N ASN A 125 -10.92 -0.46 -10.10
CA ASN A 125 -11.25 -0.68 -11.52
C ASN A 125 -10.94 0.52 -12.43
N ARG A 126 -10.80 1.73 -11.86
CA ARG A 126 -10.41 2.95 -12.56
C ARG A 126 -8.90 3.05 -12.82
N ILE A 127 -8.07 2.30 -12.08
CA ILE A 127 -6.61 2.31 -12.24
C ILE A 127 -6.25 1.86 -13.66
N HIS A 128 -5.34 2.61 -14.31
CA HIS A 128 -4.91 2.28 -15.65
C HIS A 128 -4.20 0.89 -15.69
N PRO A 129 -4.65 -0.08 -16.53
CA PRO A 129 -4.11 -1.44 -16.46
C PRO A 129 -2.61 -1.57 -16.72
N LYS A 130 -2.02 -0.63 -17.48
CA LYS A 130 -0.56 -0.57 -17.69
C LYS A 130 0.19 -0.23 -16.39
N ALA A 131 -0.30 0.75 -15.62
CA ALA A 131 0.30 1.12 -14.35
C ALA A 131 0.18 -0.05 -13.35
N TYR A 132 -0.99 -0.68 -13.29
CA TYR A 132 -1.20 -1.92 -12.53
C TYR A 132 -0.17 -3.00 -12.90
N LYS A 133 0.02 -3.27 -14.21
CA LYS A 133 0.94 -4.32 -14.68
C LYS A 133 2.36 -4.12 -14.16
N GLU A 134 2.86 -2.88 -14.23
CA GLU A 134 4.20 -2.52 -13.80
C GLU A 134 4.34 -2.59 -12.26
N ALA A 135 3.27 -2.31 -11.52
CA ALA A 135 3.21 -2.44 -10.07
C ALA A 135 2.79 -3.85 -9.57
N ALA A 136 2.45 -4.77 -10.48
CA ALA A 136 1.74 -6.01 -10.14
C ALA A 136 2.51 -6.90 -9.16
N ASN A 137 3.85 -6.94 -9.23
CA ASN A 137 4.65 -7.70 -8.28
C ASN A 137 4.49 -7.20 -6.84
N VAL A 138 4.28 -5.91 -6.63
CA VAL A 138 4.02 -5.33 -5.30
C VAL A 138 2.57 -5.63 -4.88
N ILE A 139 1.62 -5.37 -5.78
CA ILE A 139 0.18 -5.58 -5.52
C ILE A 139 -0.14 -7.06 -5.27
N GLY A 140 0.56 -7.98 -5.94
CA GLY A 140 0.42 -9.42 -5.76
C GLY A 140 0.86 -9.93 -4.38
N ASN A 141 1.53 -9.10 -3.58
CA ASN A 141 1.98 -9.41 -2.23
C ASN A 141 1.19 -8.67 -1.13
N LEU A 142 0.11 -7.96 -1.49
CA LEU A 142 -0.77 -7.35 -0.50
C LEU A 142 -1.40 -8.42 0.41
N LYS A 143 -1.62 -8.05 1.67
CA LYS A 143 -2.18 -8.96 2.68
C LYS A 143 -3.42 -8.37 3.30
N ASN A 144 -4.37 -9.24 3.64
CA ASN A 144 -5.58 -8.92 4.38
C ASN A 144 -6.48 -7.87 3.70
N CYS A 145 -6.38 -7.68 2.39
CA CYS A 145 -7.35 -6.86 1.65
C CYS A 145 -8.72 -7.56 1.57
N ASP A 146 -9.78 -6.76 1.44
CA ASP A 146 -11.12 -7.26 1.17
C ASP A 146 -11.22 -8.05 -0.15
N TYR A 147 -12.14 -9.01 -0.19
CA TYR A 147 -12.35 -9.88 -1.35
C TYR A 147 -12.68 -9.11 -2.63
N GLU A 148 -13.55 -8.09 -2.56
CA GLU A 148 -13.97 -7.33 -3.74
C GLU A 148 -12.85 -6.44 -4.28
N VAL A 149 -11.92 -6.00 -3.42
CA VAL A 149 -10.70 -5.27 -3.79
C VAL A 149 -9.75 -6.17 -4.58
N LEU A 150 -9.47 -7.38 -4.07
CA LEU A 150 -8.59 -8.33 -4.76
C LEU A 150 -9.19 -8.80 -6.09
N LYS A 151 -10.50 -8.94 -6.16
CA LYS A 151 -11.23 -9.25 -7.40
C LYS A 151 -11.17 -8.11 -8.41
N ALA A 152 -11.21 -6.85 -7.98
CA ALA A 152 -11.00 -5.71 -8.87
C ALA A 152 -9.57 -5.68 -9.45
N PHE A 153 -8.54 -5.96 -8.62
CA PHE A 153 -7.17 -6.13 -9.12
C PHE A 153 -7.05 -7.31 -10.10
N ALA A 154 -7.73 -8.41 -9.84
CA ALA A 154 -7.77 -9.57 -10.73
C ALA A 154 -8.43 -9.21 -12.08
N ALA A 155 -9.47 -8.37 -12.07
CA ALA A 155 -10.11 -7.87 -13.27
C ALA A 155 -9.20 -6.94 -14.09
N LEU A 156 -8.34 -6.13 -13.44
CA LEU A 156 -7.31 -5.34 -14.12
C LEU A 156 -6.24 -6.23 -14.77
N ALA A 157 -5.79 -7.27 -14.07
CA ALA A 157 -4.72 -8.14 -14.55
C ALA A 157 -5.02 -8.77 -15.91
N ILE A 158 -6.28 -9.13 -16.15
CA ILE A 158 -6.72 -9.79 -17.38
C ILE A 158 -7.02 -8.81 -18.54
N LYS A 159 -6.93 -7.49 -18.31
CA LYS A 159 -7.09 -6.49 -19.38
C LYS A 159 -5.91 -6.61 -20.36
N LYS A 160 -6.18 -6.34 -21.65
CA LYS A 160 -5.18 -6.41 -22.73
C LYS A 160 -3.95 -5.54 -22.47
N ALA A 161 -4.14 -4.35 -21.87
CA ALA A 161 -3.05 -3.43 -21.55
C ALA A 161 -2.21 -3.87 -20.32
N ALA A 162 -2.68 -4.87 -19.56
CA ALA A 162 -1.93 -5.51 -18.49
C ALA A 162 -1.28 -6.83 -18.98
N PHE A 163 -1.78 -7.98 -18.53
CA PHE A 163 -1.28 -9.30 -18.91
C PHE A 163 -2.19 -10.02 -19.92
N GLY A 164 -3.39 -9.50 -20.19
CA GLY A 164 -4.34 -10.11 -21.10
C GLY A 164 -4.91 -11.43 -20.57
N PRO A 165 -5.54 -12.26 -21.44
CA PRO A 165 -6.26 -13.47 -21.00
C PRO A 165 -5.36 -14.50 -20.27
N PRO A 166 -5.77 -15.04 -19.10
CA PRO A 166 -4.99 -15.99 -18.30
C PRO A 166 -4.48 -17.24 -19.03
N ARG A 167 -5.19 -17.68 -20.08
CA ARG A 167 -4.79 -18.84 -20.90
C ARG A 167 -3.43 -18.69 -21.61
N PHE A 168 -2.90 -17.47 -21.70
CA PHE A 168 -1.60 -17.17 -22.30
C PHE A 168 -0.51 -16.90 -21.27
N TRP A 169 -0.81 -17.01 -19.98
CA TRP A 169 0.12 -16.66 -18.93
C TRP A 169 1.13 -17.78 -18.71
N THR A 170 2.37 -17.35 -18.44
CA THR A 170 3.46 -18.24 -18.03
C THR A 170 3.49 -18.35 -16.51
N SER A 171 4.24 -19.32 -15.99
CA SER A 171 4.57 -19.41 -14.55
C SER A 171 5.18 -18.11 -14.00
N GLY A 172 6.01 -17.44 -14.80
CA GLY A 172 6.56 -16.12 -14.45
C GLY A 172 5.50 -15.04 -14.32
N THR A 173 4.48 -15.04 -15.20
CA THR A 173 3.35 -14.10 -15.10
C THR A 173 2.53 -14.37 -13.84
N LEU A 174 2.24 -15.64 -13.54
CA LEU A 174 1.53 -16.02 -12.31
C LEU A 174 2.29 -15.59 -11.05
N LYS A 175 3.63 -15.74 -11.05
CA LYS A 175 4.47 -15.28 -9.93
C LYS A 175 4.39 -13.77 -9.73
N ILE A 176 4.37 -12.99 -10.82
CA ILE A 176 4.25 -11.52 -10.75
C ILE A 176 2.87 -11.11 -10.25
N VAL A 177 1.79 -11.74 -10.73
CA VAL A 177 0.42 -11.41 -10.32
C VAL A 177 0.16 -11.84 -8.86
N GLY A 178 0.84 -12.89 -8.39
CA GLY A 178 0.85 -13.28 -6.99
C GLY A 178 -0.54 -13.69 -6.48
N ALA A 179 -0.87 -13.29 -5.24
CA ALA A 179 -2.10 -13.68 -4.56
C ALA A 179 -3.36 -13.24 -5.30
N VAL A 180 -3.30 -12.15 -6.08
CA VAL A 180 -4.42 -11.65 -6.90
C VAL A 180 -4.92 -12.71 -7.89
N ALA A 181 -4.06 -13.63 -8.35
CA ALA A 181 -4.46 -14.67 -9.28
C ALA A 181 -5.54 -15.63 -8.74
N ASN A 182 -5.67 -15.73 -7.42
CA ASN A 182 -6.70 -16.54 -6.78
C ASN A 182 -8.11 -15.94 -6.87
N PHE A 183 -8.24 -14.71 -7.35
CA PHE A 183 -9.49 -13.94 -7.37
C PHE A 183 -10.00 -13.68 -8.79
N PHE A 184 -9.53 -14.43 -9.79
CA PHE A 184 -10.02 -14.26 -11.16
C PHE A 184 -11.52 -14.50 -11.27
N PRO A 185 -12.23 -13.71 -12.10
CA PRO A 185 -13.61 -14.00 -12.45
C PRO A 185 -13.70 -15.42 -13.01
N LYS A 186 -14.70 -16.19 -12.56
CA LYS A 186 -14.88 -17.62 -12.89
C LYS A 186 -14.83 -17.92 -14.40
N GLU A 187 -15.19 -16.95 -15.23
CA GLU A 187 -15.21 -17.05 -16.70
C GLU A 187 -13.82 -16.90 -17.35
N SER A 188 -12.83 -16.41 -16.61
CA SER A 188 -11.53 -16.00 -17.15
C SER A 188 -10.49 -17.13 -17.19
N VAL A 189 -10.76 -18.25 -16.50
CA VAL A 189 -9.73 -19.27 -16.26
C VAL A 189 -10.16 -20.65 -16.73
N ASN A 190 -9.53 -21.11 -17.81
CA ASN A 190 -9.50 -22.53 -18.16
C ASN A 190 -8.16 -23.12 -17.69
N PHE A 191 -8.12 -23.57 -16.42
CA PHE A 191 -6.92 -24.06 -15.73
C PHE A 191 -6.29 -25.34 -16.33
N LYS A 192 -6.84 -25.91 -17.42
CA LYS A 192 -6.39 -27.20 -18.00
C LYS A 192 -4.93 -27.25 -18.50
N LYS A 193 -4.16 -26.14 -18.46
CA LYS A 193 -2.76 -26.10 -18.91
C LYS A 193 -1.71 -25.85 -17.83
N LEU A 194 -2.08 -25.53 -16.59
CA LEU A 194 -1.09 -25.17 -15.55
C LEU A 194 -0.52 -26.36 -14.77
N ASN A 195 -1.10 -27.57 -14.92
CA ASN A 195 -0.67 -28.78 -14.20
C ASN A 195 0.26 -29.72 -14.99
N ASN A 196 0.65 -29.38 -16.23
CA ASN A 196 1.37 -30.31 -17.12
C ASN A 196 2.86 -30.02 -17.34
N ASP A 197 3.43 -28.97 -16.74
CA ASP A 197 4.88 -28.67 -16.84
C ASP A 197 5.69 -29.15 -15.62
N GLY A 198 5.10 -29.99 -14.76
CA GLY A 198 5.74 -30.50 -13.53
C GLY A 198 6.13 -31.99 -13.56
N THR A 199 5.95 -32.70 -14.67
CA THR A 199 6.31 -34.12 -14.79
C THR A 199 6.94 -34.43 -16.15
N LYS A 200 8.24 -34.15 -16.26
CA LYS A 200 9.18 -34.93 -17.06
C LYS A 200 10.50 -35.03 -16.32
#